data_AF-M9NYQ4-F1
#
_entry.id   AF-M9NYQ4-F1
#
_cell.length_a   1.000
_cell.length_b   1.000
_cell.length_c   1.000
_cell.angle_alpha   90.00
_cell.angle_beta   90.00
_cell.angle_gamma   90.00
#
_symmetry.space_group_name_H-M   'P 1'
#
loop_
_entity.id
_entity.type
_entity.pdbx_description
1 polymer ?
#
loop_
_entity_poly.entity_id
_entity_poly.type
_entity_poly.pdbx_seq_one_letter_code
_entity_poly.pdbx_strand_id
1 'polypeptide(L)'
;KRKIPVTSLLYALGLDGEEILNTFFNRIVYTKTKDGWTIPYDAERMKGFKASVDLVDAKTGEVVLEAGKKLTARAARQLAEKGLKNLRVTDEDLVGQYIAEDLVNPQTGEIYAEAGDELEMTVDA
;
A
#
# COMPACT_ATOMS: atom_id res chain seq x y z
N LYS A 1 -3.22 37.73 -4.89
CA LYS A 1 -3.07 36.60 -5.85
C LYS A 1 -3.85 35.40 -5.31
N ARG A 2 -4.67 34.70 -6.11
CA ARG A 2 -5.41 33.51 -5.63
C ARG A 2 -4.44 32.35 -5.39
N LYS A 3 -4.69 31.51 -4.38
CA LYS A 3 -3.94 30.26 -4.19
C LYS A 3 -4.34 29.30 -5.31
N ILE A 4 -3.35 28.68 -5.94
CA ILE A 4 -3.53 27.69 -7.00
C ILE A 4 -2.84 26.40 -6.51
N PRO A 5 -3.48 25.22 -6.64
CA PRO A 5 -2.83 23.95 -6.34
C PRO A 5 -1.56 23.77 -7.17
N VAL A 6 -0.49 23.24 -6.57
CA VAL A 6 0.77 22.99 -7.28
C VAL A 6 0.60 21.95 -8.39
N THR A 7 -0.34 21.02 -8.23
CA THR A 7 -0.69 20.03 -9.25
C THR A 7 -1.14 20.66 -10.57
N SER A 8 -1.78 21.83 -10.55
CA SER A 8 -2.11 22.56 -11.78
C SER A 8 -0.88 22.96 -12.61
N LEU A 9 0.25 23.26 -11.95
CA LEU A 9 1.52 23.50 -12.65
C LEU A 9 2.07 22.20 -13.22
N LEU A 10 2.02 21.10 -12.47
CA LEU A 10 2.51 19.79 -12.93
C LEU A 10 1.74 19.29 -14.16
N TYR A 11 0.40 19.43 -14.15
CA TYR A 11 -0.43 19.17 -15.33
C TYR A 11 -0.03 20.05 -16.52
N ALA A 12 0.24 21.33 -16.31
CA ALA A 12 0.69 22.24 -17.37
C ALA A 12 2.09 21.91 -17.91
N LEU A 13 2.91 21.20 -17.13
CA LEU A 13 4.21 20.67 -17.56
C LEU A 13 4.08 19.31 -18.26
N GLY A 14 2.86 18.79 -18.41
CA GLY A 14 2.56 17.58 -19.16
C GLY A 14 2.52 16.29 -18.34
N LEU A 15 2.61 16.39 -17.00
CA LEU A 15 2.45 15.19 -16.16
C LEU A 15 0.98 14.85 -16.01
N ASP A 16 0.63 13.57 -16.04
CA ASP A 16 -0.70 13.09 -15.63
C ASP A 16 -0.77 12.73 -14.13
N GLY A 17 -1.94 12.29 -13.67
CA GLY A 17 -2.16 11.97 -12.24
C GLY A 17 -1.25 10.85 -11.74
N GLU A 18 -1.08 9.80 -12.54
CA GLU A 18 -0.23 8.65 -12.23
C GLU A 18 1.25 9.04 -12.19
N GLU A 19 1.71 9.83 -13.17
CA GLU A 19 3.08 10.35 -13.21
C GLU A 19 3.39 11.26 -12.02
N ILE A 20 2.42 12.10 -11.60
CA ILE A 20 2.56 12.91 -10.39
C ILE A 20 2.71 11.99 -9.17
N LEU A 21 1.83 10.99 -9.00
CA LEU A 21 1.91 10.07 -7.87
C LEU A 21 3.25 9.31 -7.85
N ASN A 22 3.67 8.79 -9.01
CA ASN A 22 4.93 8.08 -9.17
C ASN A 22 6.17 8.94 -8.94
N THR A 23 6.09 10.25 -9.22
CA THR A 23 7.19 11.18 -8.98
C THR A 23 7.37 11.47 -7.49
N PHE A 24 6.28 11.60 -6.73
CA PHE A 24 6.31 12.11 -5.36
C PHE A 24 6.11 11.05 -4.27
N PHE A 25 5.64 9.84 -4.63
CA PHE A 25 5.36 8.77 -3.67
C PHE A 25 6.03 7.46 -4.06
N ASN A 26 6.38 6.67 -3.05
CA ASN A 26 6.67 5.26 -3.22
C ASN A 26 5.37 4.46 -3.19
N ARG A 27 5.30 3.38 -3.97
CA ARG A 27 4.15 2.47 -4.01
C ARG A 27 4.39 1.20 -3.22
N ILE A 28 3.31 0.61 -2.73
CA ILE A 28 3.30 -0.72 -2.10
C ILE A 28 2.50 -1.64 -3.01
N VAL A 29 3.13 -2.71 -3.49
CA VAL A 29 2.42 -3.69 -4.32
C VAL A 29 1.67 -4.66 -3.42
N TYR A 30 0.34 -4.60 -3.49
CA TYR A 30 -0.54 -5.62 -2.90
C TYR A 30 -0.69 -6.77 -3.90
N THR A 31 -0.35 -7.98 -3.46
CA THR A 31 -0.48 -9.18 -4.31
C THR A 31 -1.61 -10.06 -3.80
N LYS A 32 -2.60 -10.34 -4.64
CA LYS A 32 -3.68 -11.28 -4.31
C LYS A 32 -3.11 -12.70 -4.25
N THR A 33 -3.51 -13.42 -3.21
CA THR A 33 -3.21 -14.83 -3.00
C THR A 33 -4.51 -15.60 -2.78
N LYS A 34 -4.42 -16.92 -2.61
CA LYS A 34 -5.60 -17.75 -2.31
C LYS A 34 -6.24 -17.41 -0.95
N ASP A 35 -5.43 -16.96 0.00
CA ASP A 35 -5.82 -16.79 1.40
C ASP A 35 -5.92 -15.30 1.80
N GLY A 36 -6.07 -14.40 0.83
CA GLY A 36 -6.13 -12.94 1.05
C GLY A 36 -5.05 -12.20 0.26
N TRP A 37 -4.45 -11.18 0.87
CA TRP A 37 -3.46 -10.33 0.23
C TRP A 37 -2.11 -10.38 0.94
N THR A 38 -1.07 -9.98 0.22
CA THR A 38 0.27 -9.82 0.79
C THR A 38 0.92 -8.54 0.34
N ILE A 39 1.76 -7.96 1.20
CA ILE A 39 2.59 -6.80 0.90
C ILE A 39 4.07 -7.09 1.18
N PRO A 40 5.01 -6.46 0.44
CA PRO A 40 6.42 -6.58 0.75
C PRO A 40 6.75 -5.95 2.11
N TYR A 41 7.55 -6.67 2.89
CA TYR A 41 8.11 -6.19 4.14
C TYR A 41 9.31 -5.29 3.86
N ASP A 42 9.30 -4.09 4.44
CA ASP A 42 10.40 -3.15 4.38
C ASP A 42 10.73 -2.63 5.79
N ALA A 43 11.91 -2.97 6.28
CA ALA A 43 12.33 -2.62 7.63
C ALA A 43 12.48 -1.11 7.85
N GLU A 44 12.86 -0.35 6.82
CA GLU A 44 13.06 1.09 6.90
C GLU A 44 11.72 1.84 6.89
N ARG A 45 10.73 1.37 6.11
CA ARG A 45 9.35 1.87 6.12
C ARG A 45 8.64 1.55 7.43
N MET A 46 8.87 0.36 7.98
CA MET A 46 8.13 -0.13 9.15
C MET A 46 8.78 0.19 10.49
N LYS A 47 10.00 0.72 10.53
CA LYS A 47 10.63 1.12 11.80
C LYS A 47 9.77 2.16 12.52
N GLY A 48 9.52 1.93 13.80
CA GLY A 48 8.69 2.80 14.64
C GLY A 48 7.19 2.57 14.51
N PHE A 49 6.75 1.72 13.57
CA PHE A 49 5.35 1.32 13.42
C PHE A 49 4.81 0.72 14.72
N LYS A 50 3.56 1.04 15.06
CA LYS A 50 2.84 0.41 16.17
C LYS A 50 1.72 -0.43 15.58
N ALA A 51 1.78 -1.73 15.81
CA ALA A 51 0.79 -2.67 15.34
C ALA A 51 -0.59 -2.35 15.94
N SER A 52 -1.60 -2.13 15.10
CA SER A 52 -3.01 -2.11 15.49
C SER A 52 -3.57 -3.53 15.59
N VAL A 53 -3.09 -4.41 14.72
CA VAL A 53 -3.41 -5.84 14.62
C VAL A 53 -2.13 -6.66 14.56
N ASP A 54 -2.23 -7.97 14.75
CA ASP A 54 -1.09 -8.88 14.62
C ASP A 54 -0.52 -8.84 13.19
N LEU A 55 0.78 -8.61 13.05
CA LEU A 55 1.47 -8.75 11.78
C LEU A 55 1.90 -10.20 11.59
N VAL A 56 1.52 -10.77 10.45
CA VAL A 56 1.73 -12.19 10.15
C VAL A 56 2.66 -12.36 8.95
N ASP A 57 3.66 -13.24 9.04
CA ASP A 57 4.49 -13.62 7.90
C ASP A 57 3.64 -14.38 6.88
N ALA A 58 3.61 -13.90 5.64
CA ALA A 58 2.85 -14.51 4.55
C ALA A 58 3.25 -15.94 4.23
N LYS A 59 4.53 -16.28 4.42
CA LYS A 59 5.10 -17.59 4.12
C LYS A 59 4.79 -18.60 5.22
N THR A 60 5.01 -18.24 6.48
CA THR A 60 4.92 -19.20 7.60
C THR A 60 3.55 -19.17 8.30
N GLY A 61 2.83 -18.05 8.22
CA GLY A 61 1.61 -17.83 9.00
C GLY A 61 1.87 -17.51 10.47
N GLU A 62 3.13 -17.29 10.87
CA GLU A 62 3.49 -16.93 12.24
C GLU A 62 3.31 -15.43 12.48
N VAL A 63 2.87 -15.07 13.68
CA VAL A 63 2.83 -13.68 14.13
C VAL A 63 4.27 -13.19 14.36
N VAL A 64 4.69 -12.21 13.57
CA VAL A 64 6.02 -11.59 13.66
C VAL A 64 6.02 -10.33 14.54
N LEU A 65 4.86 -9.74 14.77
CA LEU A 65 4.66 -8.65 15.71
C LEU A 65 3.21 -8.65 16.20
N GLU A 66 3.02 -8.83 17.51
CA GLU A 66 1.68 -8.77 18.12
C GLU A 66 1.10 -7.35 18.11
N ALA A 67 -0.23 -7.27 18.06
CA ALA A 67 -1.01 -6.06 18.22
C ALA A 67 -0.60 -5.27 19.47
N GLY A 68 -0.64 -3.94 19.36
CA GLY A 68 -0.24 -3.00 20.40
C GLY A 68 1.27 -2.82 20.57
N LYS A 69 2.11 -3.74 20.05
CA LYS A 69 3.56 -3.62 20.14
C LYS A 69 4.13 -2.64 19.12
N LYS A 70 5.19 -1.93 19.53
CA LYS A 70 5.97 -1.05 18.66
C LYS A 70 7.12 -1.82 18.02
N LEU A 71 7.22 -1.75 16.70
CA LEU A 71 8.34 -2.27 15.95
C LEU A 71 9.54 -1.33 16.08
N THR A 72 10.46 -1.62 17.00
CA THR A 72 11.69 -0.83 17.11
C THR A 72 12.57 -0.98 15.86
N ALA A 73 13.43 0.00 15.57
CA ALA A 73 14.35 -0.09 14.43
C ALA A 73 15.23 -1.35 14.47
N ARG A 74 15.65 -1.78 15.67
CA ARG A 74 16.40 -3.04 15.85
C ARG A 74 15.55 -4.26 15.50
N ALA A 75 14.32 -4.34 16.02
CA ALA A 75 13.42 -5.45 15.74
C ALA A 75 13.06 -5.51 14.24
N ALA A 76 12.82 -4.36 13.61
CA ALA A 76 12.53 -4.28 12.18
C ALA A 76 13.64 -4.90 11.32
N ARG A 77 14.90 -4.55 11.61
CA ARG A 77 16.08 -5.12 10.93
C ARG A 77 16.21 -6.62 11.19
N GLN A 78 16.02 -7.06 12.43
CA GLN A 78 16.08 -8.48 12.77
C GLN A 78 15.04 -9.33 12.04
N LEU A 79 13.83 -8.80 11.81
CA LEU A 79 12.83 -9.51 11.00
C LEU A 79 13.29 -9.68 9.55
N ALA A 80 13.88 -8.63 8.94
CA ALA A 80 14.44 -8.74 7.60
C ALA A 80 15.61 -9.73 7.53
N GLU A 81 16.53 -9.69 8.50
CA GLU A 81 17.67 -10.61 8.61
C GLU A 81 17.24 -12.07 8.79
N LYS A 82 16.12 -12.30 9.48
CA LYS A 82 15.49 -13.62 9.63
C LYS A 82 14.75 -14.09 8.36
N GLY A 83 14.72 -13.25 7.32
CA GLY A 83 14.17 -13.59 6.02
C GLY A 83 12.68 -13.30 5.86
N LEU A 84 12.08 -12.45 6.72
CA LEU A 84 10.72 -11.95 6.48
C LEU A 84 10.70 -11.15 5.18
N LYS A 85 9.89 -11.59 4.22
CA LYS A 85 9.78 -10.96 2.89
C LYS A 85 8.44 -10.30 2.65
N ASN A 86 7.36 -10.93 3.09
CA ASN A 86 6.01 -10.46 2.85
C ASN A 86 5.16 -10.62 4.11
N LEU A 87 4.25 -9.68 4.33
CA LEU A 87 3.24 -9.74 5.38
C LEU A 87 1.90 -10.12 4.78
N ARG A 88 1.08 -10.89 5.51
CA ARG A 88 -0.35 -11.03 5.19
C ARG A 88 -1.09 -9.77 5.59
N VAL A 89 -2.08 -9.43 4.79
CA VAL A 89 -3.01 -8.34 5.03
C VAL A 89 -4.41 -8.81 4.62
N THR A 90 -5.42 -8.35 5.35
CA THR A 90 -6.82 -8.70 5.10
C THR A 90 -7.44 -7.76 4.07
N ASP A 91 -8.66 -8.07 3.59
CA ASP A 91 -9.37 -7.16 2.69
C ASP A 91 -9.69 -5.83 3.38
N GLU A 92 -9.92 -5.82 4.70
CA GLU A 92 -10.14 -4.61 5.49
C GLU A 92 -8.89 -3.71 5.57
N ASP A 93 -7.68 -4.28 5.52
CA ASP A 93 -6.43 -3.52 5.52
C ASP A 93 -6.23 -2.71 4.22
N LEU A 94 -6.88 -3.11 3.12
CA LEU A 94 -6.84 -2.38 1.86
C LEU A 94 -7.70 -1.11 1.89
N VAL A 95 -8.72 -1.07 2.75
CA VAL A 95 -9.65 0.07 2.83
C VAL A 95 -8.91 1.30 3.33
N GLY A 96 -9.12 2.43 2.64
CA GLY A 96 -8.45 3.69 2.93
C GLY A 96 -7.02 3.79 2.40
N GLN A 97 -6.54 2.79 1.65
CA GLN A 97 -5.34 2.95 0.82
C GLN A 97 -5.69 3.69 -0.48
N TYR A 98 -4.73 4.38 -1.07
CA TYR A 98 -4.93 5.11 -2.33
C TYR A 98 -4.35 4.33 -3.51
N ILE A 99 -5.10 4.29 -4.61
CA ILE A 99 -4.71 3.63 -5.85
C ILE A 99 -3.55 4.40 -6.50
N ALA A 100 -2.47 3.70 -6.86
CA ALA A 100 -1.26 4.33 -7.39
C ALA A 100 -1.29 4.51 -8.91
N GLU A 101 -2.02 3.65 -9.62
CA GLU A 101 -2.07 3.54 -11.09
C GLU A 101 -3.49 3.15 -11.50
N ASP A 102 -3.93 3.55 -12.69
CA ASP A 102 -5.28 3.25 -13.17
C ASP A 102 -5.53 1.73 -13.22
N LEU A 103 -6.60 1.28 -12.60
CA LEU A 103 -7.01 -0.12 -12.64
C LEU A 103 -7.97 -0.33 -13.80
N VAL A 104 -7.49 -0.90 -14.89
CA VAL A 104 -8.27 -1.05 -16.14
C VAL A 104 -8.44 -2.50 -16.54
N ASN A 105 -9.57 -2.81 -17.16
CA ASN A 105 -9.74 -4.04 -17.91
C ASN A 105 -9.05 -3.90 -19.29
N PRO A 106 -7.96 -4.65 -19.56
CA PRO A 106 -7.22 -4.49 -20.81
C PRO A 106 -7.97 -5.00 -22.04
N GLN A 107 -9.05 -5.78 -21.86
CA GLN A 107 -9.86 -6.32 -22.95
C GLN A 107 -11.02 -5.40 -23.33
N THR A 108 -11.66 -4.76 -22.36
CA THR A 108 -12.85 -3.91 -22.59
C THR A 108 -12.54 -2.42 -22.56
N GLY A 109 -11.43 -2.01 -21.94
CA GLY A 109 -11.11 -0.61 -21.67
C GLY A 109 -11.93 -0.01 -20.52
N GLU A 110 -12.68 -0.82 -19.78
CA GLU A 110 -13.40 -0.39 -18.59
C GLU A 110 -12.40 0.00 -17.49
N ILE A 111 -12.60 1.17 -16.88
CA ILE A 111 -11.82 1.67 -15.75
C ILE A 111 -12.54 1.23 -14.47
N TYR A 112 -11.87 0.44 -13.66
CA TYR A 112 -12.35 -0.02 -12.35
C TYR A 112 -12.08 1.01 -11.24
N ALA A 113 -10.93 1.70 -11.30
CA ALA A 113 -10.57 2.78 -10.39
C ALA A 113 -9.50 3.67 -11.05
N GLU A 114 -9.51 4.97 -10.74
CA GLU A 114 -8.51 5.92 -11.22
C GLU A 114 -7.35 6.07 -10.22
N ALA A 115 -6.17 6.42 -10.72
CA ALA A 115 -5.03 6.75 -9.87
C ALA A 115 -5.36 7.94 -8.94
N GLY A 116 -5.13 7.75 -7.64
CA GLY A 116 -5.43 8.73 -6.60
C GLY A 116 -6.78 8.52 -5.91
N ASP A 117 -7.61 7.62 -6.40
CA ASP A 117 -8.84 7.23 -5.70
C ASP A 117 -8.52 6.49 -4.39
N GLU A 118 -9.37 6.69 -3.39
CA GLU A 118 -9.35 5.91 -2.15
C GLU A 118 -10.04 4.56 -2.38
N LEU A 119 -9.42 3.48 -1.91
CA LEU A 119 -10.00 2.14 -2.00
C LEU A 119 -11.08 1.99 -0.93
N GLU A 120 -12.33 1.87 -1.39
CA GLU A 120 -13.50 1.64 -0.55
C GLU A 120 -14.02 0.20 -0.71
N MET A 121 -14.69 -0.31 0.33
CA MET A 121 -15.46 -1.55 0.19
C MET A 121 -16.79 -1.24 -0.49
N THR A 122 -16.90 -1.56 -1.77
CA THR A 122 -18.19 -1.70 -2.44
C THR A 122 -18.76 -3.07 -2.14
N VAL A 123 -19.86 -3.09 -1.37
CA VAL A 123 -20.69 -4.29 -1.24
C VAL A 123 -21.66 -4.25 -2.41
N ASP A 124 -21.43 -5.08 -3.42
CA ASP A 124 -22.43 -5.27 -4.47
C ASP A 124 -23.71 -5.81 -3.80
N ALA A 125 -24.82 -5.07 -3.96
CA ALA A 125 -26.14 -5.39 -3.41
C ALA A 125 -26.87 -6.43 -4.27
#